data_AF-F2U063-F1
#
_entry.id   AF-F2U063-F1
#
_cell.length_a   1.000
_cell.length_b   1.000
_cell.length_c   1.000
_cell.angle_alpha   90.00
_cell.angle_beta   90.00
_cell.angle_gamma   90.00
#
_symmetry.space_group_name_H-M   'P 1'
#
loop_
_entity.id
_entity.type
_entity.pdbx_description
1 polymer ?
#
loop_
_entity_poly.entity_id
_entity_poly.type
_entity_poly.pdbx_seq_one_letter_code
_entity_poly.pdbx_strand_id
1 'polypeptide(L)'
;MMMMATTRCLCLLVVVVVVAVVLGGGGGGGLVWAKPGGVCTPSTGREPAPPRAEDGIFFVQTAEDIDNLVADCTTLDGSLEVVCSDSSISSLEVFHTVTEVTGYVRIEGCHNLTDLNGLRNLNKIDGSTLYDIPNQQQGFALLIRNNDALMSLHGLNNLRQVSGPGSLGLGRVGVLLNEDLCYADAVDWSRVVGHDLVYRVLDTTASSPTTCASAACHSACSCGSCFGPEKEDCQNRCTAKSSRNTYIVIAVVVFCLVFGVAVWALWMCVTNRCGCRLRFKSNTYQLGVLKDSGRRMSQLSSKRGSVSTMQRDPIAGQAARMRHLQQSMRRNSRRVAPLPE
;
A
#
# COMPACT_ATOMS: atom_id res chain seq x y z
N MET A 1 24.21 -86.15 45.90
CA MET A 1 23.27 -86.93 45.07
C MET A 1 23.05 -86.14 43.78
N MET A 2 23.44 -86.72 42.64
CA MET A 2 23.08 -86.40 41.23
C MET A 2 22.93 -84.93 40.79
N MET A 3 23.80 -84.40 39.92
CA MET A 3 23.86 -84.54 38.44
C MET A 3 22.89 -83.64 37.65
N MET A 4 23.46 -83.06 36.58
CA MET A 4 22.87 -82.49 35.35
C MET A 4 22.28 -81.09 35.41
N ALA A 5 22.31 -80.25 34.37
CA ALA A 5 23.13 -80.07 33.15
C ALA A 5 22.45 -78.90 32.40
N THR A 6 23.25 -78.03 31.76
CA THR A 6 23.05 -77.34 30.45
C THR A 6 21.61 -76.95 30.02
N THR A 7 21.34 -75.76 29.48
CA THR A 7 21.68 -75.38 28.09
C THR A 7 21.58 -73.87 27.85
N ARG A 8 22.46 -73.39 26.97
CA ARG A 8 22.74 -72.02 26.52
C ARG A 8 21.70 -71.49 25.52
N CYS A 9 21.56 -70.16 25.44
CA CYS A 9 21.66 -69.35 24.21
C CYS A 9 21.74 -67.87 24.61
N LEU A 10 22.91 -67.20 24.51
CA LEU A 10 23.31 -66.33 23.37
C LEU A 10 22.22 -65.29 23.05
N CYS A 11 22.41 -63.97 23.16
CA CYS A 11 23.54 -63.19 22.67
C CYS A 11 23.57 -61.77 23.28
N LEU A 12 24.80 -61.30 23.53
CA LEU A 12 25.34 -59.93 23.59
C LEU A 12 24.72 -58.90 24.56
N LEU A 13 25.39 -58.54 25.68
CA LEU A 13 26.58 -57.64 25.82
C LEU A 13 26.31 -56.24 25.25
N VAL A 14 26.55 -55.09 25.91
CA VAL A 14 27.35 -54.75 27.10
C VAL A 14 26.95 -53.36 27.60
N VAL A 15 26.97 -53.23 28.91
CA VAL A 15 26.87 -52.03 29.76
C VAL A 15 28.15 -51.21 29.70
N VAL A 16 28.12 -49.88 29.56
CA VAL A 16 29.03 -48.98 30.31
C VAL A 16 28.36 -47.63 30.61
N VAL A 17 28.25 -47.33 31.91
CA VAL A 17 27.94 -46.05 32.55
C VAL A 17 29.23 -45.53 33.17
N VAL A 18 29.64 -44.26 32.94
CA VAL A 18 30.51 -43.44 33.83
C VAL A 18 30.34 -41.94 33.44
N VAL A 19 29.61 -41.09 34.18
CA VAL A 19 29.94 -40.23 35.35
C VAL A 19 30.68 -38.90 35.04
N ALA A 20 29.93 -37.81 35.29
CA ALA A 20 30.21 -36.48 35.87
C ALA A 20 31.59 -35.77 35.80
N VAL A 21 31.50 -34.49 35.38
CA VAL A 21 32.09 -33.25 35.94
C VAL A 21 33.61 -33.22 36.19
N VAL A 22 34.31 -32.48 35.33
CA VAL A 22 35.64 -31.90 35.61
C VAL A 22 35.58 -30.39 35.36
N LEU A 23 35.97 -29.64 36.39
CA LEU A 23 36.26 -28.20 36.38
C LEU A 23 37.46 -27.91 35.47
N GLY A 24 37.38 -26.87 34.65
CA GLY A 24 38.54 -26.35 33.94
C GLY A 24 38.15 -25.29 32.92
N GLY A 25 38.53 -24.04 33.18
CA GLY A 25 38.29 -22.92 32.29
C GLY A 25 38.95 -23.08 30.92
N GLY A 26 38.32 -22.46 29.94
CA GLY A 26 38.84 -22.31 28.58
C GLY A 26 37.94 -21.35 27.84
N GLY A 27 38.34 -20.08 27.78
CA GLY A 27 37.81 -19.15 26.79
C GLY A 27 38.08 -19.75 25.41
N GLY A 28 37.01 -19.98 24.67
CA GLY A 28 37.05 -20.40 23.29
C GLY A 28 35.87 -19.72 22.61
N GLY A 29 36.18 -18.85 21.66
CA GLY A 29 35.20 -18.29 20.72
C GLY A 29 34.53 -19.44 20.00
N GLY A 30 33.39 -19.88 20.53
CA GLY A 30 32.49 -20.76 19.82
C GLY A 30 31.76 -19.90 18.80
N LEU A 31 31.91 -20.23 17.52
CA LEU A 31 30.97 -19.81 16.48
C LEU A 31 29.55 -20.05 17.03
N VAL A 32 28.86 -18.96 17.34
CA VAL A 32 27.45 -19.00 17.74
C VAL A 32 26.68 -19.33 16.48
N TRP A 33 26.41 -20.61 16.29
CA TRP A 33 25.44 -21.06 15.30
C TRP A 33 24.09 -20.45 15.67
N ALA A 34 23.56 -19.58 14.82
CA ALA A 34 22.18 -19.16 14.92
C ALA A 34 21.31 -20.42 14.87
N LYS A 35 20.41 -20.59 15.85
CA LYS A 35 19.43 -21.67 15.79
C LYS A 35 18.55 -21.45 14.54
N PRO A 36 18.14 -22.52 13.85
CA PRO A 36 17.14 -22.42 12.79
C PRO A 36 15.89 -21.72 13.34
N GLY A 37 15.49 -20.61 12.71
CA GLY A 37 14.33 -19.83 13.17
C GLY A 37 14.63 -18.71 14.18
N GLY A 38 15.84 -18.14 14.14
CA GLY A 38 16.26 -17.02 14.98
C GLY A 38 16.15 -15.64 14.33
N VAL A 39 16.65 -14.63 15.05
CA VAL A 39 16.88 -13.27 14.56
C VAL A 39 18.36 -13.15 14.18
N CYS A 40 18.66 -12.68 12.96
CA CYS A 40 20.00 -12.24 12.61
C CYS A 40 20.14 -10.74 12.79
N THR A 41 21.32 -10.31 13.21
CA THR A 41 21.82 -8.93 13.09
C THR A 41 22.97 -8.88 12.08
N PRO A 42 23.31 -7.70 11.52
CA PRO A 42 24.42 -7.57 10.56
C PRO A 42 25.79 -8.01 11.09
N SER A 43 25.96 -8.05 12.42
CA SER A 43 27.16 -8.50 13.11
C SER A 43 27.15 -10.01 13.46
N THR A 44 26.07 -10.73 13.16
CA THR A 44 25.94 -12.14 13.52
C THR A 44 26.98 -12.99 12.77
N GLY A 45 27.85 -13.68 13.53
CA GLY A 45 28.80 -14.65 12.97
C GLY A 45 30.00 -14.07 12.24
N ARG A 46 30.23 -12.74 12.28
CA ARG A 46 31.36 -12.08 11.59
C ARG A 46 32.23 -11.27 12.54
N GLU A 47 33.51 -11.60 12.61
CA GLU A 47 34.53 -10.82 13.33
C GLU A 47 35.75 -10.61 12.42
N PRO A 48 36.13 -9.34 12.10
CA PRO A 48 35.46 -8.10 12.49
C PRO A 48 34.09 -7.91 11.81
N ALA A 49 33.24 -7.08 12.40
CA ALA A 49 31.93 -6.77 11.84
C ALA A 49 32.07 -6.07 10.47
N PRO A 50 31.17 -6.35 9.51
CA PRO A 50 31.19 -5.67 8.21
C PRO A 50 31.04 -4.15 8.35
N PRO A 51 31.56 -3.37 7.38
CA PRO A 51 31.23 -1.96 7.27
C PRO A 51 29.70 -1.74 7.27
N ARG A 52 29.21 -0.74 7.99
CA ARG A 52 27.77 -0.40 8.16
C ARG A 52 26.94 -1.38 9.01
N ALA A 53 27.57 -2.41 9.60
CA ALA A 53 26.87 -3.27 10.57
C ALA A 53 26.40 -2.49 11.82
N GLU A 54 27.15 -1.44 12.22
CA GLU A 54 26.78 -0.53 13.31
C GLU A 54 25.49 0.26 13.02
N ASP A 55 25.18 0.49 11.73
CA ASP A 55 23.95 1.16 11.29
C ASP A 55 22.75 0.19 11.22
N GLY A 56 22.94 -1.09 11.57
CA GLY A 56 21.90 -2.11 11.42
C GLY A 56 21.66 -2.51 9.97
N ILE A 57 22.68 -2.48 9.10
CA ILE A 57 22.55 -2.75 7.66
C ILE A 57 23.29 -4.02 7.27
N PHE A 58 22.57 -4.98 6.69
CA PHE A 58 23.12 -6.11 5.95
C PHE A 58 23.50 -5.65 4.55
N PHE A 59 24.77 -5.29 4.38
CA PHE A 59 25.28 -4.77 3.12
C PHE A 59 25.94 -5.89 2.30
N VAL A 60 25.50 -6.05 1.06
CA VAL A 60 25.96 -7.09 0.12
C VAL A 60 26.32 -6.43 -1.20
N GLN A 61 27.56 -6.56 -1.66
CA GLN A 61 28.00 -6.01 -2.95
C GLN A 61 28.53 -7.05 -3.93
N THR A 62 29.07 -8.15 -3.40
CA THR A 62 29.73 -9.20 -4.17
C THR A 62 29.22 -10.59 -3.77
N ALA A 63 29.51 -11.60 -4.59
CA ALA A 63 29.23 -13.00 -4.24
C ALA A 63 29.94 -13.45 -2.94
N GLU A 64 31.14 -12.93 -2.65
CA GLU A 64 31.87 -13.24 -1.41
C GLU A 64 31.10 -12.73 -0.18
N ASP A 65 30.42 -11.59 -0.27
CA ASP A 65 29.57 -11.09 0.82
C ASP A 65 28.39 -12.05 1.10
N ILE A 66 27.85 -12.69 0.07
CA ILE A 66 26.78 -13.70 0.16
C ILE A 66 27.32 -14.99 0.78
N ASP A 67 28.47 -15.48 0.33
CA ASP A 67 29.06 -16.72 0.85
C ASP A 67 29.41 -16.60 2.35
N ASN A 68 29.79 -15.39 2.78
CA ASN A 68 30.07 -15.10 4.19
C ASN A 68 28.79 -14.87 5.03
N LEU A 69 27.59 -14.83 4.43
CA LEU A 69 26.33 -14.66 5.15
C LEU A 69 25.84 -16.05 5.59
N VAL A 70 25.74 -16.27 6.90
CA VAL A 70 25.07 -17.46 7.44
C VAL A 70 23.66 -17.03 7.87
N ALA A 71 22.70 -17.10 6.95
CA ALA A 71 21.32 -16.69 7.21
C ALA A 71 20.39 -17.90 7.34
N ASP A 72 20.48 -18.61 8.48
CA ASP A 72 19.48 -19.61 8.91
C ASP A 72 18.39 -18.97 9.81
N CYS A 73 18.24 -17.65 9.74
CA CYS A 73 17.31 -16.85 10.53
C CYS A 73 16.04 -16.52 9.77
N THR A 74 14.93 -16.49 10.50
CA THR A 74 13.62 -16.11 9.96
C THR A 74 13.39 -14.62 9.95
N THR A 75 14.10 -13.86 10.79
CA THR A 75 13.95 -12.41 10.91
C THR A 75 15.32 -11.75 10.75
N LEU A 76 15.44 -10.81 9.81
CA LEU A 76 16.57 -9.90 9.71
C LEU A 76 16.26 -8.65 10.53
N ASP A 77 16.97 -8.48 11.65
CA ASP A 77 16.88 -7.26 12.45
C ASP A 77 17.82 -6.20 11.90
N GLY A 78 17.27 -5.32 11.07
CA GLY A 78 18.00 -4.33 10.31
C GLY A 78 17.44 -4.15 8.91
N SER A 79 18.21 -3.46 8.08
CA SER A 79 17.90 -3.23 6.66
C SER A 79 18.76 -4.13 5.78
N LEU A 80 18.20 -4.64 4.69
CA LEU A 80 18.91 -5.42 3.69
C LEU A 80 19.25 -4.53 2.49
N GLU A 81 20.54 -4.32 2.23
CA GLU A 81 21.05 -3.58 1.07
C GLU A 81 21.88 -4.51 0.19
N VAL A 82 21.30 -4.99 -0.91
CA VAL A 82 22.00 -5.67 -1.99
C VAL A 82 22.31 -4.65 -3.08
N VAL A 83 23.56 -4.20 -3.17
CA VAL A 83 24.02 -3.18 -4.12
C VAL A 83 25.19 -3.75 -4.89
N CYS A 84 24.90 -4.37 -6.03
CA CYS A 84 25.88 -5.10 -6.81
C CYS A 84 26.92 -4.15 -7.42
N SER A 85 28.19 -4.32 -7.05
CA SER A 85 29.30 -3.57 -7.66
C SER A 85 29.74 -4.15 -8.99
N ASP A 86 29.44 -5.43 -9.21
CA ASP A 86 29.79 -6.18 -10.41
C ASP A 86 28.67 -7.18 -10.76
N SER A 87 28.93 -8.01 -11.75
CA SER A 87 28.01 -9.04 -12.24
C SER A 87 28.10 -10.36 -11.45
N SER A 88 28.75 -10.38 -10.27
CA SER A 88 29.02 -11.62 -9.54
C SER A 88 27.79 -12.22 -8.86
N ILE A 89 26.83 -11.38 -8.46
CA ILE A 89 25.61 -11.83 -7.78
C ILE A 89 24.56 -12.21 -8.82
N SER A 90 24.27 -13.51 -8.89
CA SER A 90 23.21 -14.09 -9.74
C SER A 90 22.07 -14.75 -8.95
N SER A 91 22.25 -14.92 -7.63
CA SER A 91 21.25 -15.54 -6.76
C SER A 91 21.29 -14.94 -5.36
N LEU A 92 20.12 -14.89 -4.72
CA LEU A 92 19.92 -14.43 -3.35
C LEU A 92 19.56 -15.59 -2.39
N GLU A 93 19.84 -16.83 -2.77
CA GLU A 93 19.37 -18.04 -2.07
C GLU A 93 19.73 -18.09 -0.58
N VAL A 94 20.80 -17.40 -0.16
CA VAL A 94 21.17 -17.26 1.25
C VAL A 94 20.02 -16.72 2.11
N PHE A 95 19.13 -15.89 1.56
CA PHE A 95 18.02 -15.27 2.29
C PHE A 95 16.74 -16.11 2.29
N HIS A 96 16.76 -17.34 1.79
CA HIS A 96 15.54 -18.12 1.58
C HIS A 96 14.75 -18.42 2.86
N THR A 97 15.39 -18.46 4.02
CA THR A 97 14.73 -18.70 5.31
C THR A 97 14.05 -17.44 5.87
N VAL A 98 14.41 -16.26 5.35
CA VAL A 98 13.96 -14.97 5.84
C VAL A 98 12.49 -14.77 5.52
N THR A 99 11.71 -14.51 6.56
CA THR A 99 10.27 -14.22 6.52
C THR A 99 9.95 -12.76 6.83
N GLU A 100 10.84 -12.07 7.52
CA GLU A 100 10.63 -10.70 7.98
C GLU A 100 11.93 -9.90 7.96
N VAL A 101 11.84 -8.65 7.51
CA VAL A 101 12.91 -7.64 7.59
C VAL A 101 12.37 -6.45 8.40
N THR A 102 13.04 -6.09 9.50
CA THR A 102 12.54 -5.03 10.39
C THR A 102 12.76 -3.63 9.81
N GLY A 103 13.83 -3.42 9.04
CA GLY A 103 14.14 -2.18 8.33
C GLY A 103 13.53 -2.13 6.93
N TYR A 104 14.33 -1.70 5.96
CA TYR A 104 13.97 -1.70 4.54
C TYR A 104 14.74 -2.76 3.75
N VAL A 105 14.29 -3.03 2.52
CA VAL A 105 14.98 -3.87 1.54
C VAL A 105 15.32 -3.04 0.31
N ARG A 106 16.58 -3.05 -0.09
CA ARG A 106 17.10 -2.39 -1.30
C ARG A 106 17.86 -3.41 -2.15
N ILE A 107 17.49 -3.53 -3.42
CA ILE A 107 18.16 -4.36 -4.43
C ILE A 107 18.46 -3.48 -5.63
N GLU A 108 19.74 -3.24 -5.89
CA GLU A 108 20.15 -2.25 -6.87
C GLU A 108 21.41 -2.62 -7.65
N GLY A 109 21.38 -2.35 -8.97
CA GLY A 109 22.55 -2.50 -9.85
C GLY A 109 22.92 -3.95 -10.14
N CYS A 110 22.06 -4.91 -9.83
CA CYS A 110 22.32 -6.33 -9.99
C CYS A 110 21.94 -6.79 -11.40
N HIS A 111 22.78 -6.45 -12.38
CA HIS A 111 22.51 -6.69 -13.80
C HIS A 111 22.52 -8.17 -14.23
N ASN A 112 22.95 -9.10 -13.37
CA ASN A 112 22.90 -10.55 -13.63
C ASN A 112 21.77 -11.27 -12.88
N LEU A 113 21.00 -10.54 -12.07
CA LEU A 113 19.94 -11.12 -11.25
C LEU A 113 18.63 -11.17 -12.06
N THR A 114 18.16 -12.38 -12.37
CA THR A 114 16.98 -12.60 -13.23
C THR A 114 15.66 -12.65 -12.47
N ASP A 115 15.72 -12.99 -11.18
CA ASP A 115 14.59 -13.07 -10.26
C ASP A 115 15.03 -12.82 -8.82
N LEU A 116 14.06 -12.81 -7.90
CA LEU A 116 14.28 -12.59 -6.47
C LEU A 116 13.97 -13.85 -5.64
N ASN A 117 14.09 -15.07 -6.20
CA ASN A 117 13.65 -16.32 -5.57
C ASN A 117 14.29 -16.58 -4.19
N GLY A 118 15.48 -16.02 -3.96
CA GLY A 118 16.12 -16.04 -2.65
C GLY A 118 15.30 -15.38 -1.54
N LEU A 119 14.30 -14.56 -1.87
CA LEU A 119 13.38 -13.93 -0.92
C LEU A 119 12.01 -14.62 -0.88
N ARG A 120 11.85 -15.82 -1.46
CA ARG A 120 10.56 -16.52 -1.59
C ARG A 120 9.72 -16.66 -0.33
N ASN A 121 10.33 -16.65 0.85
CA ASN A 121 9.62 -16.74 2.13
C ASN A 121 9.35 -15.39 2.80
N LEU A 122 9.87 -14.30 2.23
CA LEU A 122 9.70 -12.94 2.74
C LEU A 122 8.22 -12.55 2.70
N ASN A 123 7.65 -12.33 3.88
CA ASN A 123 6.25 -12.02 4.07
C ASN A 123 6.04 -10.55 4.47
N LYS A 124 6.97 -10.01 5.26
CA LYS A 124 6.82 -8.70 5.89
C LYS A 124 8.09 -7.87 5.82
N ILE A 125 7.94 -6.61 5.43
CA ILE A 125 8.94 -5.56 5.58
C ILE A 125 8.32 -4.49 6.47
N ASP A 126 8.88 -4.29 7.66
CA ASP A 126 8.32 -3.35 8.62
C ASP A 126 8.59 -1.90 8.27
N GLY A 127 9.75 -1.60 7.68
CA GLY A 127 10.14 -0.23 7.36
C GLY A 127 10.34 0.61 8.61
N SER A 128 10.87 0.03 9.70
CA SER A 128 11.26 0.81 10.90
C SER A 128 12.28 1.89 10.57
N THR A 129 13.14 1.60 9.60
CA THR A 129 14.00 2.53 8.86
C THR A 129 13.57 2.56 7.39
N LEU A 130 13.88 3.64 6.69
CA LEU A 130 13.60 3.78 5.25
C LEU A 130 14.86 4.21 4.52
N TYR A 131 14.98 3.81 3.25
CA TYR A 131 16.02 4.29 2.37
C TYR A 131 15.62 5.61 1.70
N ASP A 132 16.38 6.66 1.93
CA ASP A 132 16.16 7.96 1.31
C ASP A 132 17.00 8.12 0.03
N ILE A 133 16.34 8.41 -1.09
CA ILE A 133 17.02 8.86 -2.30
C ILE A 133 17.17 10.39 -2.21
N PRO A 134 18.37 10.94 -2.47
CA PRO A 134 18.54 12.40 -2.50
C PRO A 134 17.52 13.07 -3.42
N ASN A 135 16.97 14.20 -2.96
CA ASN A 135 15.93 14.96 -3.67
C ASN A 135 14.56 14.25 -3.81
N GLN A 136 14.34 13.15 -3.10
CA GLN A 136 13.02 12.53 -2.95
C GLN A 136 12.44 12.85 -1.56
N GLN A 137 11.15 13.16 -1.49
CA GLN A 137 10.53 13.65 -0.25
C GLN A 137 10.24 12.58 0.81
N GLN A 138 10.30 11.30 0.46
CA GLN A 138 9.90 10.19 1.35
C GLN A 138 10.83 8.99 1.15
N GLY A 139 11.09 8.24 2.21
CA GLY A 139 11.91 7.04 2.12
C GLY A 139 11.19 5.84 1.51
N PHE A 140 11.96 4.82 1.14
CA PHE A 140 11.49 3.55 0.60
C PHE A 140 11.69 2.44 1.64
N ALA A 141 10.65 1.64 1.86
CA ALA A 141 10.74 0.40 2.63
C ALA A 141 11.12 -0.79 1.74
N LEU A 142 10.73 -0.75 0.45
CA LEU A 142 11.21 -1.66 -0.58
C LEU A 142 11.66 -0.84 -1.78
N LEU A 143 12.89 -1.06 -2.24
CA LEU A 143 13.45 -0.44 -3.43
C LEU A 143 14.12 -1.50 -4.31
N ILE A 144 13.63 -1.67 -5.54
CA ILE A 144 14.22 -2.53 -6.57
C ILE A 144 14.55 -1.61 -7.74
N ARG A 145 15.83 -1.35 -7.97
CA ARG A 145 16.27 -0.32 -8.91
C ARG A 145 17.39 -0.77 -9.85
N ASN A 146 17.30 -0.44 -11.13
CA ASN A 146 18.42 -0.59 -12.08
C ASN A 146 18.99 -2.02 -12.14
N ASN A 147 18.10 -3.01 -12.13
CA ASN A 147 18.44 -4.42 -12.31
C ASN A 147 17.97 -4.84 -13.71
N ASP A 148 18.81 -4.58 -14.73
CA ASP A 148 18.34 -4.61 -16.12
C ASP A 148 17.87 -5.99 -16.56
N ALA A 149 18.56 -7.07 -16.15
CA ALA A 149 18.17 -8.44 -16.48
C ALA A 149 17.02 -9.01 -15.63
N LEU A 150 16.50 -8.26 -14.66
CA LEU A 150 15.43 -8.71 -13.78
C LEU A 150 14.11 -8.73 -14.57
N MET A 151 13.68 -9.91 -14.99
CA MET A 151 12.48 -10.05 -15.82
C MET A 151 11.18 -10.12 -15.02
N SER A 152 11.26 -10.58 -13.76
CA SER A 152 10.10 -10.76 -12.89
C SER A 152 10.41 -10.43 -11.43
N LEU A 153 9.36 -10.28 -10.61
CA LEU A 153 9.46 -10.16 -9.16
C LEU A 153 9.26 -11.52 -8.46
N HIS A 154 9.46 -12.62 -9.19
CA HIS A 154 9.42 -13.98 -8.67
C HIS A 154 10.27 -14.07 -7.40
N GLY A 155 9.73 -14.72 -6.37
CA GLY A 155 10.30 -14.71 -5.02
C GLY A 155 9.70 -13.67 -4.07
N LEU A 156 8.92 -12.68 -4.53
CA LEU A 156 8.14 -11.80 -3.64
C LEU A 156 6.67 -12.23 -3.52
N ASN A 157 6.32 -13.40 -4.03
CA ASN A 157 4.95 -13.95 -4.06
C ASN A 157 4.32 -14.13 -2.67
N ASN A 158 5.13 -14.31 -1.63
CA ASN A 158 4.67 -14.39 -0.23
C ASN A 158 4.62 -13.05 0.50
N LEU A 159 5.07 -11.95 -0.11
CA LEU A 159 5.01 -10.63 0.50
C LEU A 159 3.54 -10.21 0.70
N ARG A 160 3.19 -9.88 1.95
CA ARG A 160 1.83 -9.46 2.34
C ARG A 160 1.81 -8.08 2.95
N GLN A 161 2.93 -7.62 3.49
CA GLN A 161 2.97 -6.35 4.19
C GLN A 161 4.28 -5.63 3.91
N VAL A 162 4.16 -4.41 3.39
CA VAL A 162 5.23 -3.42 3.42
C VAL A 162 4.71 -2.20 4.16
N SER A 163 5.39 -1.84 5.24
CA SER A 163 5.00 -0.74 6.13
C SER A 163 6.12 0.29 6.22
N GLY A 164 5.92 1.31 7.06
CA GLY A 164 6.94 2.29 7.37
C GLY A 164 6.82 2.79 8.80
N PRO A 165 7.62 3.79 9.19
CA PRO A 165 7.74 4.16 10.58
C PRO A 165 6.50 4.89 11.09
N GLY A 166 6.24 4.72 12.38
CA GLY A 166 5.17 5.40 13.11
C GLY A 166 3.76 4.89 12.77
N SER A 167 2.75 5.44 13.46
CA SER A 167 1.35 5.00 13.36
C SER A 167 0.72 5.19 11.97
N LEU A 168 1.38 5.96 11.10
CA LEU A 168 0.92 6.23 9.74
C LEU A 168 1.45 5.21 8.72
N GLY A 169 2.48 4.40 9.05
CA GLY A 169 2.95 3.30 8.21
C GLY A 169 3.51 3.72 6.85
N LEU A 170 4.22 4.86 6.78
CA LEU A 170 4.43 5.58 5.50
C LEU A 170 5.64 5.13 4.66
N GLY A 171 5.88 3.83 4.55
CA GLY A 171 6.94 3.30 3.68
C GLY A 171 6.53 3.27 2.21
N ARG A 172 7.40 3.70 1.30
CA ARG A 172 7.17 3.58 -0.16
C ARG A 172 7.72 2.26 -0.70
N VAL A 173 7.12 1.80 -1.79
CA VAL A 173 7.66 0.74 -2.65
C VAL A 173 8.14 1.41 -3.93
N GLY A 174 9.40 1.19 -4.31
CA GLY A 174 9.98 1.71 -5.53
C GLY A 174 10.42 0.56 -6.43
N VAL A 175 9.82 0.45 -7.61
CA VAL A 175 10.27 -0.44 -8.69
C VAL A 175 10.72 0.47 -9.82
N LEU A 176 12.01 0.82 -9.82
CA LEU A 176 12.51 1.95 -10.60
C LEU A 176 13.55 1.50 -11.63
N LEU A 177 13.40 1.90 -12.88
CA LEU A 177 14.48 1.75 -13.89
C LEU A 177 14.94 0.29 -14.07
N ASN A 178 14.04 -0.70 -13.98
CA ASN A 178 14.34 -2.08 -14.33
C ASN A 178 13.84 -2.28 -15.77
N GLU A 179 14.74 -2.30 -16.75
CA GLU A 179 14.39 -2.19 -18.18
C GLU A 179 13.62 -3.41 -18.71
N ASP A 180 14.04 -4.63 -18.36
CA ASP A 180 13.40 -5.87 -18.83
C ASP A 180 12.31 -6.42 -17.89
N LEU A 181 11.94 -5.69 -16.83
CA LEU A 181 10.97 -6.16 -15.84
C LEU A 181 9.55 -6.14 -16.39
N CYS A 182 8.94 -7.32 -16.58
CA CYS A 182 7.64 -7.45 -17.25
C CYS A 182 6.44 -7.62 -16.31
N TYR A 183 6.64 -8.01 -15.05
CA TYR A 183 5.56 -8.43 -14.16
C TYR A 183 5.17 -7.37 -13.10
N ALA A 184 5.83 -6.21 -13.07
CA ALA A 184 5.59 -5.19 -12.06
C ALA A 184 4.14 -4.66 -12.08
N ASP A 185 3.58 -4.47 -13.28
CA ASP A 185 2.18 -4.07 -13.50
C ASP A 185 1.15 -5.16 -13.16
N ALA A 186 1.57 -6.43 -13.17
CA ALA A 186 0.70 -7.56 -12.84
C ALA A 186 0.49 -7.71 -11.32
N VAL A 187 1.38 -7.14 -10.50
CA VAL A 187 1.28 -7.23 -9.05
C VAL A 187 0.16 -6.31 -8.53
N ASP A 188 -0.78 -6.86 -7.76
CA ASP A 188 -1.77 -6.06 -7.03
C ASP A 188 -1.15 -5.54 -5.72
N TRP A 189 -0.41 -4.44 -5.82
CA TRP A 189 0.26 -3.80 -4.69
C TRP A 189 -0.70 -3.33 -3.59
N SER A 190 -1.99 -3.14 -3.90
CA SER A 190 -3.01 -2.76 -2.90
C SER A 190 -3.14 -3.78 -1.77
N ARG A 191 -2.73 -5.03 -2.01
CA ARG A 191 -2.72 -6.12 -1.03
C ARG A 191 -1.44 -6.21 -0.22
N VAL A 192 -0.39 -5.51 -0.64
CA VAL A 192 0.92 -5.49 0.01
C VAL A 192 1.09 -4.24 0.86
N VAL A 193 0.83 -3.06 0.27
CA VAL A 193 0.94 -1.78 0.99
C VAL A 193 -0.37 -1.35 1.65
N GLY A 194 -1.48 -2.01 1.31
CA GLY A 194 -2.82 -1.63 1.74
C GLY A 194 -3.54 -0.76 0.70
N HIS A 195 -4.87 -0.95 0.59
CA HIS A 195 -5.68 -0.38 -0.48
C HIS A 195 -5.58 1.15 -0.59
N ASP A 196 -5.52 1.84 0.54
CA ASP A 196 -5.50 3.30 0.58
C ASP A 196 -4.09 3.88 0.41
N LEU A 197 -3.06 3.03 0.30
CA LEU A 197 -1.65 3.41 0.24
C LEU A 197 -1.00 3.09 -1.11
N VAL A 198 -1.76 2.65 -2.12
CA VAL A 198 -1.24 2.32 -3.47
C VAL A 198 -0.49 3.48 -4.12
N TYR A 199 -0.88 4.74 -3.83
CA TYR A 199 -0.17 5.94 -4.33
C TYR A 199 1.29 6.05 -3.85
N ARG A 200 1.72 5.20 -2.91
CA ARG A 200 3.10 5.11 -2.40
C ARG A 200 3.97 4.16 -3.20
N VAL A 201 3.39 3.41 -4.13
CA VAL A 201 4.13 2.58 -5.08
C VAL A 201 4.55 3.47 -6.22
N LEU A 202 5.87 3.58 -6.41
CA LEU A 202 6.47 4.28 -7.53
C LEU A 202 7.03 3.24 -8.48
N ASP A 203 6.43 3.14 -9.64
CA ASP A 203 6.91 2.31 -10.74
C ASP A 203 7.34 3.23 -11.88
N THR A 204 8.61 3.13 -12.27
CA THR A 204 9.15 3.81 -13.44
C THR A 204 9.75 2.83 -14.43
N THR A 205 9.38 1.56 -14.34
CA THR A 205 9.72 0.57 -15.36
C THR A 205 9.04 0.96 -16.67
N ALA A 206 9.81 0.90 -17.75
CA ALA A 206 9.34 1.22 -19.08
C ALA A 206 9.56 0.01 -19.97
N SER A 207 9.02 -1.14 -19.52
CA SER A 207 9.26 -2.43 -20.14
C SER A 207 8.89 -2.42 -21.61
N SER A 208 9.79 -2.87 -22.47
CA SER A 208 9.54 -2.88 -23.92
C SER A 208 8.39 -3.84 -24.26
N PRO A 209 7.38 -3.41 -25.06
CA PRO A 209 6.28 -4.29 -25.49
C PRO A 209 6.75 -5.53 -26.25
N THR A 210 7.92 -5.48 -26.90
CA THR A 210 8.49 -6.63 -27.59
C THR A 210 9.10 -7.63 -26.63
N THR A 211 9.79 -7.16 -25.59
CA THR A 211 10.44 -8.02 -24.57
C THR A 211 9.39 -8.72 -23.73
N CYS A 212 8.33 -8.02 -23.35
CA CYS A 212 7.25 -8.54 -22.51
C CYS A 212 6.06 -9.11 -23.31
N ALA A 213 6.19 -9.31 -24.63
CA ALA A 213 5.08 -9.76 -25.48
C ALA A 213 4.48 -11.10 -25.05
N SER A 214 5.30 -11.99 -24.50
CA SER A 214 4.89 -13.30 -23.97
C SER A 214 4.74 -13.32 -22.44
N ALA A 215 4.97 -12.20 -21.76
CA ALA A 215 4.88 -12.12 -20.32
C ALA A 215 3.41 -12.12 -19.89
N ALA A 216 2.97 -13.22 -19.29
CA ALA A 216 1.63 -13.38 -18.77
C ALA A 216 1.68 -14.24 -17.52
N CYS A 217 0.83 -13.94 -16.55
CA CYS A 217 0.66 -14.79 -15.38
C CYS A 217 0.21 -16.20 -15.79
N HIS A 218 0.62 -17.19 -15.00
CA HIS A 218 0.15 -18.56 -15.18
C HIS A 218 -1.39 -18.63 -15.22
N SER A 219 -1.94 -19.54 -16.02
CA SER A 219 -3.40 -19.72 -16.18
C SER A 219 -4.15 -20.08 -14.89
N ALA A 220 -3.42 -20.58 -13.89
CA ALA A 220 -3.95 -20.89 -12.56
C ALA A 220 -4.10 -19.64 -11.66
N CYS A 221 -3.47 -18.51 -12.03
CA CYS A 221 -3.52 -17.31 -11.23
C CYS A 221 -4.91 -16.67 -11.27
N SER A 222 -5.44 -16.38 -10.09
CA SER A 222 -6.70 -15.65 -10.00
C SER A 222 -6.49 -14.16 -10.33
N CYS A 223 -7.41 -13.58 -11.11
CA CYS A 223 -7.47 -12.15 -11.45
C CYS A 223 -6.29 -11.58 -12.24
N GLY A 224 -5.47 -12.46 -12.84
CA GLY A 224 -4.31 -12.04 -13.62
C GLY A 224 -3.25 -11.31 -12.79
N SER A 225 -3.22 -11.55 -11.47
CA SER A 225 -2.22 -10.97 -10.57
C SER A 225 -1.17 -11.99 -10.18
N CYS A 226 0.10 -11.68 -10.45
CA CYS A 226 1.24 -12.52 -10.17
C CYS A 226 2.52 -11.70 -10.03
N PHE A 227 3.53 -12.28 -9.40
CA PHE A 227 4.87 -11.71 -9.32
C PHE A 227 5.80 -12.21 -10.44
N GLY A 228 5.36 -13.22 -11.21
CA GLY A 228 6.15 -13.90 -12.23
C GLY A 228 5.31 -14.90 -13.04
N PRO A 229 5.93 -15.62 -14.00
CA PRO A 229 5.24 -16.51 -14.93
C PRO A 229 4.72 -17.79 -14.30
N GLU A 230 5.25 -18.22 -13.16
CA GLU A 230 5.01 -19.56 -12.63
C GLU A 230 3.69 -19.67 -11.87
N LYS A 231 3.24 -20.90 -11.60
CA LYS A 231 2.00 -21.14 -10.83
C LYS A 231 2.16 -20.69 -9.37
N GLU A 232 3.38 -20.78 -8.86
CA GLU A 232 3.80 -20.44 -7.50
C GLU A 232 3.86 -18.91 -7.31
N ASP A 233 3.96 -18.16 -8.41
CA ASP A 233 4.00 -16.70 -8.42
C ASP A 233 2.63 -16.03 -8.30
N CYS A 234 1.56 -16.81 -8.36
CA CYS A 234 0.21 -16.28 -8.33
C CYS A 234 -0.10 -15.58 -7.00
N GLN A 235 -0.61 -14.35 -7.07
CA GLN A 235 -1.10 -13.62 -5.91
C GLN A 235 -2.52 -14.08 -5.56
N ASN A 236 -2.63 -15.28 -5.01
CA ASN A 236 -3.89 -15.98 -4.77
C ASN A 236 -4.69 -15.35 -3.61
N ARG A 237 -5.49 -14.31 -3.92
CA ARG A 237 -6.65 -13.79 -3.15
C ARG A 237 -7.12 -12.48 -3.74
N CYS A 238 -8.19 -12.49 -4.54
CA CYS A 238 -8.70 -11.26 -5.13
C CYS A 238 -9.67 -10.54 -4.20
N THR A 239 -9.36 -9.30 -3.83
CA THR A 239 -10.40 -8.34 -3.54
C THR A 239 -10.88 -7.80 -4.88
N ALA A 240 -12.20 -7.83 -5.13
CA ALA A 240 -12.73 -7.15 -6.31
C ALA A 240 -12.22 -5.69 -6.25
N LYS A 241 -11.40 -5.30 -7.24
CA LYS A 241 -10.82 -3.95 -7.38
C LYS A 241 -11.94 -2.95 -7.10
N SER A 242 -11.93 -2.34 -5.90
CA SER A 242 -13.09 -1.62 -5.38
C SER A 242 -13.44 -0.51 -6.37
N SER A 243 -14.54 -0.69 -7.10
CA SER A 243 -15.06 0.19 -8.16
C SER A 243 -15.41 1.61 -7.71
N ARG A 244 -14.95 2.07 -6.53
CA ARG A 244 -15.06 3.46 -6.09
C ARG A 244 -14.54 4.43 -7.15
N ASN A 245 -13.43 4.11 -7.79
CA ASN A 245 -12.89 4.95 -8.86
C ASN A 245 -13.81 4.96 -10.09
N THR A 246 -14.42 3.82 -10.44
CA THR A 246 -15.41 3.74 -11.51
C THR A 246 -16.67 4.57 -11.21
N TYR A 247 -17.20 4.50 -9.98
CA TYR A 247 -18.36 5.30 -9.58
C TYR A 247 -18.06 6.81 -9.56
N ILE A 248 -16.87 7.22 -9.12
CA ILE A 248 -16.44 8.62 -9.15
C ILE A 248 -16.34 9.11 -10.60
N VAL A 249 -15.70 8.34 -11.49
CA VAL A 249 -15.57 8.69 -12.91
C VAL A 249 -16.96 8.79 -13.57
N ILE A 250 -17.85 7.83 -13.31
CA ILE A 250 -19.23 7.87 -13.82
C ILE A 250 -19.96 9.11 -13.31
N ALA A 251 -19.86 9.43 -12.02
CA ALA A 251 -20.51 10.60 -11.44
C ALA A 251 -20.02 11.92 -12.06
N VAL A 252 -18.71 12.04 -12.29
CA VAL A 252 -18.10 13.21 -12.96
C VAL A 252 -18.58 13.33 -14.41
N VAL A 253 -18.59 12.23 -15.16
CA VAL A 253 -19.08 12.22 -16.56
C VAL A 253 -20.56 12.63 -16.62
N VAL A 254 -21.40 12.08 -15.75
CA VAL A 254 -22.83 12.45 -15.66
C VAL A 254 -23.00 13.93 -15.32
N PHE A 255 -22.23 14.45 -14.35
CA PHE A 255 -22.26 15.86 -14.00
C PHE A 255 -21.88 16.76 -15.19
N CYS A 256 -20.80 16.43 -15.91
CA CYS A 256 -20.37 17.17 -17.10
C CYS A 256 -21.44 17.18 -18.21
N LEU A 257 -22.13 16.05 -18.43
CA LEU A 257 -23.22 15.96 -19.40
C LEU A 257 -24.41 16.84 -19.00
N VAL A 258 -24.85 16.77 -17.73
CA VAL A 258 -25.96 17.59 -17.23
C VAL A 258 -25.62 19.08 -17.30
N PHE A 259 -24.40 19.46 -16.92
CA PHE A 259 -23.92 20.82 -17.01
C PHE A 259 -23.86 21.31 -18.46
N GLY A 260 -23.34 20.50 -19.39
CA GLY A 260 -23.31 20.81 -20.81
C GLY A 260 -24.70 21.03 -21.41
N VAL A 261 -25.67 20.19 -21.06
CA VAL A 261 -27.08 20.36 -21.48
C VAL A 261 -27.68 21.64 -20.91
N ALA A 262 -27.43 21.94 -19.63
CA ALA A 262 -27.92 23.17 -19.00
C ALA A 262 -27.34 24.42 -19.67
N VAL A 263 -26.04 24.43 -19.94
CA VAL A 263 -25.37 25.54 -20.64
C VAL A 263 -25.91 25.69 -22.06
N TRP A 264 -26.10 24.58 -22.79
CA TRP A 264 -26.69 24.60 -24.13
C TRP A 264 -28.12 25.13 -24.13
N ALA A 265 -28.96 24.69 -23.18
CA ALA A 265 -30.33 25.18 -23.02
C ALA A 265 -30.37 26.68 -22.68
N LEU A 266 -29.48 27.14 -21.79
CA LEU A 266 -29.34 28.57 -21.48
C LEU A 266 -28.89 29.37 -22.69
N TRP A 267 -27.93 28.88 -23.48
CA TRP A 267 -27.48 29.52 -24.71
C TRP A 267 -28.61 29.62 -25.75
N MET A 268 -29.39 28.56 -25.93
CA MET A 268 -30.56 28.56 -26.84
C MET A 268 -31.64 29.55 -26.37
N CYS A 269 -31.85 29.69 -25.06
CA CYS A 269 -32.76 30.69 -24.48
C CYS A 269 -32.27 32.12 -24.70
N VAL A 270 -30.98 32.39 -24.47
CA VAL A 270 -30.40 33.75 -24.63
C VAL A 270 -30.33 34.17 -26.10
N THR A 271 -30.06 33.24 -27.01
CA THR A 271 -29.93 33.52 -28.45
C THR A 271 -31.26 33.56 -29.21
N ASN A 272 -32.40 33.47 -28.51
CA ASN A 272 -33.76 33.45 -29.10
C ASN A 272 -33.95 32.39 -30.20
N ARG A 273 -33.12 31.34 -30.23
CA ARG A 273 -33.30 30.17 -31.09
C ARG A 273 -34.26 29.14 -30.50
N CYS A 274 -34.62 29.31 -29.23
CA CYS A 274 -35.70 28.58 -28.59
C CYS A 274 -37.06 28.98 -29.17
N GLY A 275 -37.65 28.14 -30.02
CA GLY A 275 -39.10 28.13 -30.28
C GLY A 275 -39.95 27.74 -29.06
N CYS A 276 -39.46 27.98 -27.84
CA CYS A 276 -40.13 27.65 -26.60
C CYS A 276 -41.12 28.77 -26.23
N ARG A 277 -42.38 28.63 -26.67
CA ARG A 277 -43.51 29.26 -25.97
C ARG A 277 -43.65 28.59 -24.59
N LEU A 278 -42.85 29.02 -23.62
CA LEU A 278 -43.12 28.73 -22.22
C LEU A 278 -44.42 29.43 -21.83
N ARG A 279 -45.56 28.73 -21.90
CA ARG A 279 -46.79 29.17 -21.25
C ARG A 279 -46.60 29.05 -19.73
N PHE A 280 -45.99 30.06 -19.12
CA PHE A 280 -46.21 30.32 -17.70
C PHE A 280 -47.69 30.64 -17.54
N LYS A 281 -48.46 29.72 -16.94
CA LYS A 281 -49.79 30.00 -16.42
C LYS A 281 -49.61 30.91 -15.19
N SER A 282 -49.33 32.18 -15.45
CA SER A 282 -49.41 33.24 -14.45
C SER A 282 -50.89 33.41 -14.12
N ASN A 283 -51.29 33.05 -12.89
CA ASN A 283 -52.58 33.49 -12.37
C ASN A 283 -52.51 35.01 -12.23
N THR A 284 -53.05 35.71 -13.22
CA THR A 284 -53.30 37.13 -13.20
C THR A 284 -54.32 37.43 -12.10
N TYR A 285 -53.85 37.80 -10.90
CA TYR A 285 -54.65 38.58 -9.98
C TYR A 285 -54.67 40.02 -10.50
N GLN A 286 -55.70 40.35 -11.28
CA GLN A 286 -56.04 41.74 -11.56
C GLN A 286 -56.51 42.39 -10.25
N LEU A 287 -55.65 43.20 -9.63
CA LEU A 287 -56.04 44.09 -8.55
C LEU A 287 -56.80 45.28 -9.17
N GLY A 288 -58.04 45.04 -9.57
CA GLY A 288 -58.96 46.08 -10.04
C GLY A 288 -59.64 46.74 -8.86
N VAL A 289 -59.35 48.02 -8.63
CA VAL A 289 -60.13 48.89 -7.75
C VAL A 289 -61.52 49.01 -8.34
N LEU A 290 -62.50 48.28 -7.79
CA LEU A 290 -63.90 48.42 -8.16
C LEU A 290 -64.39 49.80 -7.69
N LYS A 291 -64.64 50.67 -8.67
CA LYS A 291 -65.29 51.97 -8.49
C LYS A 291 -66.75 51.72 -8.13
N ASP A 292 -67.10 52.20 -6.94
CA ASP A 292 -68.43 52.17 -6.36
C ASP A 292 -69.47 52.78 -7.33
N SER A 293 -70.47 51.99 -7.71
CA SER A 293 -71.69 52.49 -8.33
C SER A 293 -72.83 51.55 -7.98
N GLY A 294 -73.68 52.05 -7.09
CA GLY A 294 -74.70 51.25 -6.42
C GLY A 294 -75.78 50.71 -7.33
N ARG A 295 -76.28 49.52 -6.97
CA ARG A 295 -77.70 49.16 -7.01
C ARG A 295 -77.92 47.90 -6.16
N ARG A 296 -78.99 47.97 -5.35
CA ARG A 296 -79.51 46.92 -4.45
C ARG A 296 -79.88 45.65 -5.22
N MET A 297 -79.60 44.49 -4.62
CA MET A 297 -80.58 43.44 -4.24
C MET A 297 -79.78 42.22 -3.73
N SER A 298 -79.76 41.98 -2.42
CA SER A 298 -80.68 41.13 -1.64
C SER A 298 -80.32 39.65 -1.67
N GLN A 299 -79.80 39.20 -0.51
CA GLN A 299 -79.95 37.90 0.13
C GLN A 299 -79.58 36.63 -0.66
N LEU A 300 -78.64 35.84 -0.12
CA LEU A 300 -79.00 34.62 0.63
C LEU A 300 -77.81 34.04 1.38
N SER A 301 -78.12 33.67 2.62
CA SER A 301 -77.30 33.00 3.63
C SER A 301 -77.18 31.50 3.35
N SER A 302 -76.05 30.89 3.73
CA SER A 302 -75.96 29.57 4.41
C SER A 302 -74.51 29.05 4.31
N LYS A 303 -73.67 29.15 5.36
CA LYS A 303 -73.60 28.29 6.56
C LYS A 303 -72.96 26.90 6.30
N ARG A 304 -71.67 26.79 6.62
CA ARG A 304 -70.92 25.70 7.32
C ARG A 304 -69.43 25.91 7.02
N GLY A 305 -68.50 26.05 7.96
CA GLY A 305 -68.48 25.66 9.37
C GLY A 305 -67.69 24.37 9.53
N SER A 306 -66.55 24.48 10.23
CA SER A 306 -65.77 23.39 10.85
C SER A 306 -64.83 22.63 9.89
N VAL A 307 -63.58 22.26 10.19
CA VAL A 307 -62.77 22.21 11.41
C VAL A 307 -61.27 22.33 11.04
N SER A 308 -60.51 22.87 11.98
CA SER A 308 -59.06 22.98 12.12
C SER A 308 -58.23 21.71 11.92
N THR A 309 -57.02 21.86 11.38
CA THR A 309 -55.79 21.38 12.04
C THR A 309 -54.62 22.31 11.72
N MET A 310 -53.94 22.69 12.78
CA MET A 310 -52.84 23.66 12.86
C MET A 310 -51.56 22.85 13.14
N GLN A 311 -50.53 22.99 12.31
CA GLN A 311 -49.16 22.66 12.71
C GLN A 311 -48.21 23.67 12.05
N ARG A 312 -47.51 24.42 12.89
CA ARG A 312 -46.52 25.46 12.53
C ARG A 312 -45.17 24.80 12.27
N ASP A 313 -44.51 25.20 11.18
CA ASP A 313 -43.08 24.99 10.95
C ASP A 313 -42.24 26.08 11.61
N PRO A 314 -41.19 25.76 12.39
CA PRO A 314 -40.21 26.71 12.87
C PRO A 314 -38.89 26.55 12.10
N ILE A 315 -38.75 27.24 10.96
CA ILE A 315 -37.43 27.50 10.34
C ILE A 315 -37.30 28.99 10.05
N ALA A 316 -37.36 29.78 11.11
CA ALA A 316 -36.94 31.18 11.14
C ALA A 316 -35.91 31.33 12.27
N GLY A 317 -34.78 30.62 12.16
CA GLY A 317 -33.77 30.57 13.22
C GLY A 317 -32.32 30.39 12.78
N GLN A 318 -32.02 30.28 11.48
CA GLN A 318 -30.65 30.00 11.02
C GLN A 318 -30.02 31.08 10.14
N ALA A 319 -30.76 32.13 9.75
CA ALA A 319 -30.20 33.24 8.98
C ALA A 319 -29.47 34.31 9.82
N ALA A 320 -29.56 34.26 11.15
CA ALA A 320 -28.96 35.26 12.05
C ALA A 320 -27.56 34.89 12.59
N ARG A 321 -27.12 33.63 12.47
CA ARG A 321 -25.81 33.18 13.01
C ARG A 321 -24.63 33.32 12.04
N MET A 322 -24.87 33.54 10.74
CA MET A 322 -23.80 33.62 9.75
C MET A 322 -23.22 35.03 9.54
N ARG A 323 -23.87 36.09 10.07
CA ARG A 323 -23.37 37.47 9.94
C ARG A 323 -22.36 37.88 11.02
N HIS A 324 -22.25 37.12 12.12
CA HIS A 324 -21.37 37.47 13.25
C HIS A 324 -19.94 36.91 13.14
N LEU A 325 -19.68 35.95 12.25
CA LEU A 325 -18.35 35.35 12.03
C LEU A 325 -17.53 36.04 10.92
N GLN A 326 -18.18 36.74 9.98
CA GLN A 326 -17.47 37.49 8.94
C GLN A 326 -16.85 38.82 9.44
N GLN A 327 -17.26 39.33 10.61
CA GLN A 327 -16.70 40.56 11.17
C GLN A 327 -15.45 40.36 12.05
N SER A 328 -15.14 39.14 12.54
CA SER A 328 -13.91 38.89 13.31
C SER A 328 -12.67 38.72 12.43
N MET A 329 -12.83 38.25 11.19
CA MET A 329 -11.71 38.00 10.26
C MET A 329 -11.15 39.28 9.59
N ARG A 330 -11.88 40.41 9.62
CA ARG A 330 -11.39 41.68 9.05
C ARG A 330 -10.52 42.52 10.01
N ARG A 331 -10.43 42.16 11.30
CA ARG A 331 -9.64 42.93 12.29
C ARG A 331 -8.19 42.45 12.49
N ASN A 332 -7.81 41.26 11.98
CA ASN A 332 -6.44 40.73 12.15
C ASN A 332 -5.49 40.99 10.97
N SER A 333 -5.95 41.59 9.86
CA SER A 333 -5.09 41.87 8.70
C SER A 333 -4.42 43.26 8.72
N ARG A 334 -4.46 43.98 9.85
CA ARG A 334 -3.76 45.27 10.05
C ARG A 334 -2.90 45.22 11.31
N ARG A 335 -1.82 44.44 11.30
CA ARG A 335 -0.68 44.60 12.20
C ARG A 335 0.53 43.85 11.62
N VAL A 336 1.21 44.48 10.67
CA VAL A 336 2.60 44.17 10.32
C VAL A 336 3.30 45.53 10.21
N ALA A 337 4.23 45.81 11.12
CA ALA A 337 5.09 46.98 11.10
C ALA A 337 6.30 46.72 10.18
N PRO A 338 6.89 47.74 9.54
CA PRO A 338 8.12 47.58 8.77
C PRO A 338 9.37 47.53 9.67
N LEU A 339 10.36 46.72 9.26
CA LEU A 339 11.69 46.60 9.85
C LEU A 339 12.57 47.81 9.44
N PRO A 340 13.44 48.35 10.32
CA PRO A 340 14.38 49.40 9.98
C PRO A 340 15.68 48.85 9.34
N GLU A 341 16.35 49.74 8.59
CA GLU A 341 17.63 49.55 7.87
C GLU A 341 18.81 49.17 8.75
#